data_AF-A0A951X753-F1
#
_entry.id   AF-A0A951X753-F1
#
_cell.length_a   1.000
_cell.length_b   1.000
_cell.length_c   1.000
_cell.angle_alpha   90.00
_cell.angle_beta   90.00
_cell.angle_gamma   90.00
#
_symmetry.space_group_name_H-M   'P 1'
#
loop_
_entity.id
_entity.type
_entity.pdbx_description
1 polymer ?
#
loop_
_entity_poly.entity_id
_entity_poly.type
_entity_poly.pdbx_seq_one_letter_code
_entity_poly.pdbx_strand_id
1 'polypeptide(L)'
;MALAIGIVGLPNVGKSTTFNALTKEQNAEAANYPFCTIEPNRAIVAVPDSRVDKLAELVKPQRVIYATVEFVDIAGLVSGASKGEGLGNQFLANIRETAAIVHVVRCFDDPNVVH
;
A
#
# COMPACT_ATOMS: atom_id res chain seq x y z
N MET A 1 -13.85 -9.74 2.15
CA MET A 1 -12.75 -8.96 2.76
C MET A 1 -11.74 -8.69 1.67
N ALA A 2 -11.46 -7.42 1.38
CA ALA A 2 -10.32 -7.08 0.53
C ALA A 2 -9.03 -7.47 1.26
N LEU A 3 -8.05 -8.00 0.54
CA LEU A 3 -6.75 -8.34 1.11
C LEU A 3 -6.01 -7.02 1.40
N ALA A 4 -5.93 -6.64 2.67
CA ALA A 4 -5.17 -5.47 3.11
C ALA A 4 -3.73 -5.86 3.49
N ILE A 5 -2.76 -5.12 2.97
CA ILE A 5 -1.33 -5.33 3.18
C ILE A 5 -0.74 -4.08 3.83
N GLY A 6 -0.16 -4.25 5.02
CA GLY A 6 0.47 -3.15 5.76
C GLY A 6 1.90 -2.91 5.31
N ILE A 7 2.23 -1.68 4.91
CA ILE A 7 3.60 -1.29 4.60
C ILE A 7 4.25 -0.77 5.90
N VAL A 8 5.32 -1.44 6.32
CA VAL A 8 6.08 -1.10 7.53
C VAL A 8 7.55 -0.84 7.20
N GLY A 9 8.23 -0.12 8.07
CA GLY A 9 9.66 0.15 7.96
C GLY A 9 10.11 1.17 9.00
N LEU A 10 11.42 1.32 9.16
CA LEU A 10 12.00 2.38 9.97
C LEU A 10 11.75 3.77 9.33
N PRO A 11 11.92 4.87 10.08
CA PRO A 11 11.95 6.20 9.49
C PRO A 11 12.97 6.28 8.34
N ASN A 12 12.64 7.07 7.30
CA ASN A 12 13.52 7.39 6.18
C ASN A 12 14.01 6.24 5.29
N VAL A 13 13.42 5.04 5.38
CA VAL A 13 13.76 3.89 4.49
C VAL A 13 13.13 3.95 3.10
N GLY A 14 12.35 5.00 2.80
CA GLY A 14 11.62 5.15 1.54
C GLY A 14 10.17 4.65 1.57
N LYS A 15 9.63 4.29 2.75
CA LYS A 15 8.24 3.81 2.92
C LYS A 15 7.19 4.69 2.23
N SER A 16 7.17 5.99 2.54
CA SER A 16 6.21 6.93 1.95
C SER A 16 6.45 7.15 0.46
N THR A 17 7.70 7.05 -0.01
CA THR A 17 8.02 7.11 -1.44
C THR A 17 7.41 5.92 -2.18
N THR A 18 7.55 4.71 -1.64
CA THR A 18 6.95 3.49 -2.19
C THR A 18 5.42 3.57 -2.19
N PHE A 19 4.82 4.01 -1.07
CA PHE A 19 3.36 4.19 -1.00
C PHE A 19 2.86 5.23 -2.01
N ASN A 20 3.56 6.36 -2.15
CA ASN A 20 3.22 7.38 -3.13
C ASN A 20 3.37 6.90 -4.58
N ALA A 21 4.31 6.00 -4.86
CA ALA A 21 4.42 5.38 -6.18
C ALA A 21 3.19 4.50 -6.48
N LEU A 22 2.78 3.68 -5.51
CA LEU A 22 1.58 2.83 -5.62
C LEU A 22 0.30 3.66 -5.79
N THR A 23 0.15 4.76 -5.05
CA THR A 23 -1.04 5.64 -5.18
C THR A 23 -1.03 6.48 -6.46
N LYS A 24 0.14 6.82 -7.04
CA LYS A 24 0.21 7.50 -8.33
C LYS A 24 -0.27 6.61 -9.47
N GLU A 25 0.11 5.34 -9.49
CA GLU A 25 -0.45 4.38 -10.45
C GLU A 25 -1.95 4.20 -10.24
N GLN A 26 -2.39 4.10 -8.98
CA GLN A 26 -3.82 4.08 -8.67
C GLN A 26 -4.55 5.33 -9.18
N ASN A 27 -4.04 6.55 -8.96
CA ASN A 27 -4.72 7.77 -9.40
C ASN A 27 -4.85 7.85 -10.93
N ALA A 28 -3.89 7.27 -11.67
CA ALA A 28 -3.99 7.14 -13.12
C ALA A 28 -5.11 6.19 -13.55
N GLU A 29 -5.34 5.09 -12.81
CA GLU A 29 -6.39 4.12 -13.11
C GLU A 29 -7.76 4.44 -12.47
N ALA A 30 -7.78 5.15 -11.34
CA ALA A 30 -8.96 5.48 -10.53
C ALA A 30 -9.85 6.55 -11.18
N ALA A 31 -9.37 7.25 -12.20
CA ALA A 31 -10.21 8.05 -13.09
C ALA A 31 -11.40 7.24 -13.66
N ASN A 32 -11.31 5.90 -13.65
CA ASN A 32 -12.33 4.98 -14.14
C ASN A 32 -13.25 4.36 -13.05
N TYR A 33 -13.12 4.72 -11.76
CA TYR A 33 -13.86 4.10 -10.65
C TYR A 33 -14.57 5.12 -9.72
N PRO A 34 -15.86 5.40 -9.91
CA PRO A 34 -16.57 6.52 -9.25
C PRO A 34 -16.97 6.31 -7.77
N PHE A 35 -16.41 5.34 -7.04
CA PHE A 35 -16.85 5.00 -5.67
C PHE A 35 -15.72 4.74 -4.66
N CYS A 36 -14.45 5.00 -5.00
CA CYS A 36 -13.36 4.79 -4.07
C CYS A 36 -13.24 5.95 -3.08
N THR A 37 -13.58 5.71 -1.82
CA THR A 37 -13.16 6.60 -0.71
C THR A 37 -11.66 6.46 -0.54
N ILE A 38 -10.91 7.52 -0.83
CA ILE A 38 -9.46 7.55 -0.66
C ILE A 38 -9.18 7.99 0.79
N GLU A 39 -8.92 7.03 1.68
CA GLU A 39 -8.29 7.35 2.96
C GLU A 39 -6.81 7.70 2.69
N PRO A 40 -6.25 8.75 3.31
CA PRO A 40 -4.93 9.28 2.96
C PRO A 40 -3.77 8.28 3.17
N ASN A 41 -4.01 7.20 3.91
CA ASN A 41 -3.08 6.12 4.19
C ASN A 41 -3.51 4.77 3.59
N ARG A 42 -4.50 4.72 2.69
CA ARG A 42 -4.91 3.51 1.98
C ARG A 42 -4.81 3.70 0.47
N ALA A 43 -4.30 2.67 -0.20
CA ALA A 43 -4.18 2.63 -1.66
C ALA A 43 -4.79 1.33 -2.18
N ILE A 44 -5.62 1.40 -3.22
CA ILE A 44 -6.17 0.22 -3.89
C ILE A 44 -5.48 0.09 -5.23
N VAL A 45 -4.75 -1.00 -5.43
CA VAL A 45 -3.92 -1.22 -6.62
C VAL A 45 -4.47 -2.42 -7.39
N ALA A 46 -4.65 -2.26 -8.71
CA ALA A 46 -5.01 -3.37 -9.58
C ALA A 46 -3.85 -4.37 -9.67
N VAL A 47 -4.17 -5.65 -9.65
CA VAL A 47 -3.18 -6.72 -9.83
C VAL A 47 -2.95 -6.91 -11.33
N PRO A 48 -1.75 -6.64 -11.86
CA PRO A 48 -1.46 -6.85 -13.27
C PRO A 48 -1.62 -8.33 -13.62
N ASP A 49 -2.47 -8.63 -14.61
CA ASP A 49 -2.75 -10.00 -15.02
C ASP A 49 -2.92 -10.12 -16.53
N SER A 50 -1.87 -10.61 -17.20
CA SER A 50 -1.85 -10.86 -18.64
C SER A 50 -2.96 -11.79 -19.16
N ARG A 51 -3.58 -12.60 -18.29
CA ARG A 51 -4.71 -13.47 -18.67
C ARG A 51 -5.98 -12.65 -18.86
N VAL A 52 -6.20 -11.65 -18.01
CA VAL A 52 -7.33 -10.73 -18.12
C VAL A 52 -7.20 -9.93 -19.41
N ASP A 53 -5.98 -9.46 -19.73
CA ASP A 53 -5.68 -8.73 -20.96
C ASP A 53 -6.05 -9.55 -22.20
N LYS A 54 -5.58 -10.80 -22.25
CA LYS A 54 -5.90 -11.72 -23.37
C LYS A 54 -7.40 -11.98 -23.51
N LEU A 55 -8.12 -12.11 -22.40
CA LEU A 55 -9.57 -12.28 -22.44
C LEU A 55 -10.27 -11.01 -22.94
N ALA A 56 -9.80 -9.84 -22.54
CA ALA A 56 -10.32 -8.56 -23.00
C ALA A 56 -10.13 -8.38 -24.52
N GLU A 57 -8.98 -8.80 -25.06
CA GLU A 57 -8.72 -8.78 -26.50
C GLU A 57 -9.66 -9.73 -27.28
N LEU A 58 -9.91 -10.93 -26.74
CA LEU A 58 -10.76 -11.95 -27.38
C LEU A 58 -12.24 -11.58 -27.35
N VAL A 59 -12.74 -11.10 -26.22
CA VAL A 59 -14.19 -10.93 -25.97
C VAL A 59 -14.64 -9.47 -26.17
N LYS A 60 -13.70 -8.51 -26.16
CA LYS A 60 -13.95 -7.07 -26.33
C LYS A 60 -15.08 -6.55 -25.44
N PRO A 61 -14.99 -6.73 -24.11
CA PRO A 61 -16.04 -6.30 -23.19
C PRO A 61 -16.12 -4.77 -23.14
N GLN A 62 -17.27 -4.24 -22.72
CA GLN A 62 -17.44 -2.80 -22.50
C GLN A 62 -16.52 -2.26 -21.38
N ARG A 63 -16.07 -3.14 -20.48
CA ARG A 63 -15.19 -2.80 -19.36
C ARG A 63 -14.33 -3.99 -18.96
N VAL A 64 -13.08 -3.72 -18.60
CA VAL A 64 -12.16 -4.68 -17.98
C VAL A 64 -12.04 -4.35 -16.49
N ILE A 65 -12.10 -5.36 -15.62
CA ILE A 65 -11.98 -5.19 -14.17
C ILE A 65 -10.94 -6.20 -13.68
N TYR A 66 -9.87 -5.70 -13.08
CA TYR A 66 -8.83 -6.53 -12.47
C TYR A 66 -9.18 -6.85 -11.02
N ALA A 67 -8.54 -7.91 -10.49
CA ALA A 67 -8.48 -8.10 -9.06
C ALA A 67 -7.70 -6.93 -8.42
N THR A 68 -8.01 -6.59 -7.18
CA THR A 68 -7.36 -5.49 -6.47
C THR A 68 -6.75 -5.95 -5.16
N VAL A 69 -5.69 -5.26 -4.75
CA VAL A 69 -5.05 -5.40 -3.43
C VAL A 69 -5.07 -4.04 -2.76
N GLU A 70 -5.34 -4.04 -1.46
CA GLU A 70 -5.32 -2.83 -0.66
C GLU A 70 -4.00 -2.73 0.09
N PHE A 71 -3.31 -1.61 -0.04
CA PHE A 71 -2.10 -1.27 0.71
C PHE A 71 -2.43 -0.21 1.75
N VAL A 72 -1.94 -0.42 2.96
CA VAL A 72 -2.09 0.51 4.08
C VAL A 72 -0.72 1.05 4.45
N ASP A 73 -0.53 2.37 4.37
CA ASP A 73 0.67 3.00 4.89
C ASP A 73 0.59 3.04 6.42
N ILE A 74 1.38 2.19 7.07
CA ILE A 74 1.46 2.18 8.52
C ILE A 74 2.56 3.16 8.93
N ALA A 75 2.26 4.06 9.88
CA ALA A 75 3.24 5.03 10.40
C ALA A 75 4.56 4.33 10.81
N GLY A 76 5.71 5.02 10.68
CA GLY A 76 7.02 4.38 10.89
C GLY A 76 7.17 3.71 12.26
N LEU A 77 7.93 2.60 12.30
CA LEU A 77 8.25 1.89 13.54
C LEU A 77 9.02 2.83 14.48
N VAL A 78 8.38 3.28 15.56
CA VAL A 78 9.04 4.04 16.63
C VAL A 78 9.47 3.08 17.73
N SER A 79 10.71 3.18 18.17
CA SER A 79 11.23 2.43 19.31
C SER A 79 10.35 2.65 20.54
N GLY A 80 9.89 1.57 21.18
CA GLY A 80 9.02 1.66 22.36
C GLY A 80 7.52 1.57 22.07
N ALA A 81 7.11 1.35 20.82
CA ALA A 81 5.69 1.14 20.47
C ALA A 81 5.01 0.02 21.30
N SER A 82 5.75 -0.99 21.75
CA SER A 82 5.25 -2.08 22.59
C SER A 82 5.13 -1.73 24.08
N LYS A 83 5.60 -0.55 24.52
CA LYS A 83 5.60 -0.14 25.94
C LYS A 83 4.33 0.60 26.38
N GLY A 84 3.38 0.81 25.47
CA GLY A 84 2.03 1.29 25.82
C GLY A 84 1.87 2.81 25.96
N GLU A 85 2.89 3.61 25.65
CA GLU A 85 2.75 5.07 25.57
C GLU A 85 2.01 5.48 24.28
N GLY A 86 0.67 5.44 24.32
CA GLY A 86 -0.28 6.08 23.40
C GLY A 86 -0.21 5.69 21.92
N LEU A 87 0.81 6.18 21.21
CA LEU A 87 0.97 6.09 19.75
C LEU A 87 1.36 4.67 19.27
N GLY A 88 2.04 3.90 20.11
CA GLY A 88 2.47 2.53 19.77
C GLY A 88 1.34 1.50 19.64
N ASN A 89 0.27 1.65 20.42
CA ASN A 89 -0.86 0.72 20.36
C ASN A 89 -1.73 0.96 19.12
N GLN A 90 -1.90 2.21 18.68
CA GLN A 90 -2.59 2.52 17.42
C GLN A 90 -1.82 1.96 16.22
N PHE A 91 -0.49 2.03 16.26
CA PHE A 91 0.38 1.40 15.27
C PHE A 91 0.20 -0.14 15.21
N LEU A 92 0.25 -0.82 16.35
CA LEU A 92 0.05 -2.27 16.41
C LEU A 92 -1.37 -2.69 16.03
N ALA A 93 -2.38 -1.86 16.30
CA ALA A 93 -3.75 -2.08 15.85
C ALA A 93 -3.83 -2.05 14.31
N ASN A 94 -3.22 -1.06 13.66
CA ASN A 94 -3.18 -0.98 12.20
C ASN A 94 -2.49 -2.21 11.57
N ILE A 95 -1.43 -2.73 12.19
CA ILE A 95 -0.80 -3.99 11.72
C ILE A 95 -1.77 -5.17 11.84
N ARG A 96 -2.48 -5.29 12.97
CA ARG A 96 -3.42 -6.39 13.22
C ARG A 96 -4.61 -6.40 12.26
N GLU A 97 -4.97 -5.25 11.70
CA GLU A 97 -6.02 -5.14 10.69
C GLU A 97 -5.59 -5.58 9.29
N THR A 98 -4.29 -5.83 9.07
CA THR A 98 -3.74 -6.28 7.79
C THR A 98 -3.53 -7.78 7.75
N ALA A 99 -3.74 -8.37 6.57
CA ALA A 99 -3.56 -9.80 6.34
C ALA A 99 -2.11 -10.17 6.01
N ALA A 100 -1.30 -9.20 5.57
CA ALA A 100 0.11 -9.39 5.26
C ALA A 100 0.91 -8.09 5.51
N ILE A 101 2.23 -8.23 5.62
CA ILE A 101 3.15 -7.12 5.85
C ILE A 101 4.15 -7.04 4.70
N VAL A 102 4.33 -5.83 4.17
CA VAL A 102 5.45 -5.46 3.29
C VAL A 102 6.44 -4.67 4.14
N HIS A 103 7.62 -5.25 4.39
CA HIS A 103 8.66 -4.59 5.17
C HIS A 103 9.67 -3.91 4.22
N VAL A 104 9.68 -2.58 4.24
CA VAL A 104 10.63 -1.77 3.47
C VAL A 104 11.95 -1.68 4.23
N VAL A 105 13.00 -2.25 3.62
CA VAL A 105 14.36 -2.24 4.15
C VAL A 105 15.23 -1.37 3.25
N ARG A 106 15.99 -0.45 3.86
CA ARG A 106 16.93 0.41 3.15
C ARG A 106 18.13 -0.42 2.68
N CYS A 107 18.40 -0.39 1.38
CA CYS A 107 19.53 -1.06 0.74
C CYS A 107 20.41 -0.08 -0.05
N PHE A 108 20.51 1.17 0.41
CA PHE A 108 21.33 2.22 -0.20
C PHE A 108 22.00 3.07 0.86
N ASP A 109 23.22 3.53 0.58
CA ASP A 109 23.95 4.48 1.42
C ASP A 109 23.66 5.91 0.96
N ASP A 110 23.26 6.75 1.91
CA ASP A 110 23.03 8.19 1.71
C ASP A 110 23.42 8.91 3.00
N PRO A 111 24.46 9.77 2.98
CA PRO A 111 24.94 10.50 4.15
C PRO A 111 23.92 11.51 4.69
N ASN A 112 22.87 11.85 3.94
CA ASN A 112 21.82 12.77 4.38
C ASN A 112 20.69 12.09 5.16
N VAL A 113 20.69 10.75 5.24
CA VAL A 113 19.63 10.00 5.90
C VAL A 113 20.11 9.48 7.26
N VAL A 114 19.60 10.11 8.33
CA VAL A 114 19.93 9.78 9.72
C VAL A 114 19.13 8.56 10.19
N HIS A 115 19.75 7.75 11.06
CA HIS A 115 19.13 6.68 11.85
C HIS A 115 19.46 6.87 13.33
#